data_AF-A0A816NNX5-F1
#
_entry.id   AF-A0A816NNX5-F1
#
_cell.length_a   1.000
_cell.length_b   1.000
_cell.length_c   1.000
_cell.angle_alpha   90.00
_cell.angle_beta   90.00
_cell.angle_gamma   90.00
#
_symmetry.space_group_name_H-M   'P 1'
#
loop_
_entity.id
_entity.type
_entity.pdbx_description
1 polymer ?
#
loop_
_entity_poly.entity_id
_entity_poly.type
_entity_poly.pdbx_seq_one_letter_code
_entity_poly.pdbx_strand_id
1 'polypeptide(L)' 'MTATILKQYSNQLLHDLNLSYFSPLSYSDQTLALKQAKNVVSIQRKIKKYHLILRVTDKGYNFYIGTEKEFDKKAQNFFS' A
#
# COMPACT_ATOMS: atom_id res chain seq x y z
N MET A 1 -2.84 44.95 17.39
CA MET A 1 -3.70 43.76 17.53
C MET A 1 -3.53 42.76 16.38
N THR A 2 -3.59 43.19 15.12
CA THR A 2 -3.40 42.35 13.92
C THR A 2 -2.06 41.61 13.85
N ALA A 3 -0.95 42.27 14.22
CA ALA A 3 0.38 41.63 14.23
C ALA A 3 0.49 40.46 15.22
N THR A 4 -0.19 40.54 16.37
CA THR A 4 -0.17 39.49 17.39
C THR A 4 -0.95 38.25 16.93
N ILE A 5 -2.09 38.47 16.28
CA ILE A 5 -2.94 37.39 15.73
C ILE A 5 -2.21 36.65 14.60
N LEU A 6 -1.56 37.39 13.69
CA LEU A 6 -0.77 36.79 12.61
C LEU A 6 0.40 35.95 13.15
N LYS A 7 1.05 36.41 14.22
CA LYS A 7 2.13 35.66 14.89
C LYS A 7 1.63 34.38 15.54
N GLN A 8 0.48 34.41 16.20
CA GLN A 8 -0.13 33.20 16.78
C GLN A 8 -0.51 32.20 15.69
N TYR A 9 -1.17 32.66 14.63
CA TYR A 9 -1.56 31.80 13.51
C TYR A 9 -0.33 31.17 12.82
N SER A 10 0.72 31.96 12.57
CA SER A 10 1.97 31.44 11.99
C SER A 10 2.63 30.37 12.84
N ASN A 11 2.62 30.51 14.17
CA ASN A 11 3.19 29.51 15.06
C ASN A 11 2.36 28.22 15.09
N GLN A 12 1.04 28.35 15.01
CA GLN A 12 0.13 27.22 15.00
C GLN A 12 0.23 26.43 13.69
N LEU A 13 0.28 27.13 12.56
CA LEU A 13 0.54 26.53 11.26
C LEU A 13 1.91 25.82 11.21
N LEU A 14 2.95 26.44 11.77
CA LEU A 14 4.28 25.82 11.85
C LEU A 14 4.27 24.54 12.72
N HIS A 15 3.51 24.54 13.81
CA HIS A 15 3.35 23.37 14.66
C HIS A 15 2.65 22.22 13.93
N ASP A 16 1.54 22.51 13.23
CA ASP A 16 0.77 21.51 12.50
C ASP A 16 1.56 20.91 11.33
N LEU A 17 2.33 21.75 10.61
CA LEU A 17 3.23 21.29 9.55
C LEU A 17 4.35 20.40 10.10
N ASN A 18 4.91 20.74 11.27
CA ASN A 18 5.91 19.92 11.93
C ASN A 18 5.35 18.57 12.38
N LEU A 19 4.11 18.53 12.88
CA LEU A 19 3.45 17.28 13.22
C LEU A 19 3.16 16.41 11.98
N SER A 20 2.72 17.03 10.89
CA SER A 20 2.26 16.30 9.70
C SER A 20 3.39 15.81 8.80
N TYR A 21 4.47 16.59 8.64
CA TYR A 21 5.48 16.34 7.62
C TYR A 21 6.88 16.11 8.17
N PHE A 22 7.17 16.61 9.38
CA PHE A 22 8.52 16.54 9.97
C PHE A 22 8.59 15.65 11.20
N SER A 23 7.46 15.12 11.67
CA SER A 23 7.46 14.14 12.75
C SER A 23 7.93 12.81 12.19
N PRO A 24 8.99 12.21 12.77
CA PRO A 24 9.44 10.90 12.35
C PRO A 24 8.29 9.91 12.46
N LEU A 25 8.16 9.03 11.45
CA LEU A 25 7.20 7.92 11.47
C LEU A 25 7.26 7.25 12.84
N SER A 26 6.11 6.98 13.44
CA SER A 26 6.08 6.35 14.75
C SER A 26 6.87 5.03 14.69
N TYR A 27 7.52 4.63 15.79
CA TYR A 27 8.27 3.37 15.83
C TYR A 27 7.40 2.15 15.44
N SER A 28 6.10 2.21 15.77
CA SER A 28 5.09 1.25 15.32
C SER A 28 4.93 1.23 13.81
N ASP A 29 4.83 2.38 13.15
CA ASP A 29 4.69 2.46 11.69
C ASP A 29 5.93 1.96 10.98
N GLN A 30 7.12 2.28 11.49
CA GLN A 30 8.38 1.78 10.96
C GLN A 30 8.45 0.24 11.06
N THR A 31 8.06 -0.32 12.22
CA THR A 31 8.03 -1.77 12.43
C THR A 31 7.02 -2.46 11.52
N LEU A 32 5.84 -1.84 11.34
CA LEU A 32 4.80 -2.33 10.44
C LEU A 32 5.29 -2.33 8.98
N ALA A 33 5.91 -1.23 8.54
CA ALA A 33 6.45 -1.10 7.19
C ALA A 33 7.53 -2.16 6.91
N LEU A 34 8.44 -2.41 7.87
CA LEU A 34 9.44 -3.48 7.74
C LEU A 34 8.81 -4.87 7.65
N LYS A 35 7.76 -5.14 8.43
CA LYS A 35 7.02 -6.41 8.36
C LYS A 35 6.33 -6.58 7.01
N GLN A 36 5.69 -5.53 6.51
CA GLN A 36 5.06 -5.52 5.19
C GLN A 36 6.08 -5.74 4.07
N ALA A 37 7.24 -5.08 4.12
CA ALA A 37 8.31 -5.27 3.15
C ALA A 37 8.79 -6.74 3.11
N LYS A 38 8.99 -7.36 4.28
CA LYS A 38 9.34 -8.79 4.37
C LYS A 38 8.26 -9.68 3.76
N ASN A 39 6.98 -9.38 4.01
CA ASN A 39 5.87 -10.12 3.43
C ASN A 39 5.84 -9.99 1.91
N VAL A 40 6.03 -8.79 1.36
CA VAL A 40 6.09 -8.54 -0.09
C VAL A 40 7.20 -9.35 -0.74
N VAL A 41 8.40 -9.34 -0.16
CA VAL A 41 9.54 -10.13 -0.67
C VAL A 41 9.23 -11.63 -0.64
N SER A 42 8.60 -12.12 0.44
CA SER A 42 8.20 -13.53 0.56
C SER A 42 7.16 -13.92 -0.49
N ILE A 43 6.16 -13.06 -0.72
CA ILE A 43 5.13 -13.26 -1.75
C ILE A 43 5.76 -13.30 -3.13
N GLN A 44 6.62 -12.33 -3.47
CA GLN A 44 7.33 -12.29 -4.76
C GLN A 44 8.16 -13.55 -5.00
N ARG A 45 8.88 -14.03 -3.98
CA ARG A 45 9.65 -15.29 -4.07
C ARG A 45 8.75 -16.49 -4.35
N LYS A 46 7.59 -16.60 -3.68
CA LYS A 46 6.64 -17.68 -3.92
C LYS A 46 6.05 -17.62 -5.33
N ILE A 47 5.64 -16.43 -5.77
CA ILE A 47 5.12 -16.21 -7.13
C ILE A 47 6.13 -16.71 -8.17
N LYS A 48 7.41 -16.31 -8.03
CA LYS A 48 8.47 -16.73 -8.95
C LYS A 48 8.74 -18.24 -8.87
N LYS A 49 8.85 -18.80 -7.66
CA LYS A 49 9.15 -20.23 -7.46
C LYS A 49 8.09 -21.14 -8.08
N TYR A 50 6.81 -20.77 -7.93
CA TYR A 50 5.68 -21.59 -8.35
C TYR A 50 5.08 -21.15 -9.70
N HIS A 51 5.74 -20.23 -10.42
CA HIS A 51 5.26 -19.70 -11.70
C HIS A 51 3.80 -19.22 -11.64
N LEU A 52 3.46 -18.53 -10.54
CA LEU A 52 2.12 -17.99 -10.33
C LEU A 52 1.96 -16.68 -11.10
N ILE A 53 0.74 -16.41 -11.53
CA ILE A 53 0.35 -15.19 -12.21
C ILE A 53 -0.62 -14.45 -11.29
N LEU A 54 -0.32 -13.18 -11.04
CA LEU A 54 -1.22 -12.24 -10.37
C LEU A 54 -1.99 -11.49 -11.44
N ARG A 55 -3.32 -11.63 -11.48
CA ARG A 55 -4.19 -10.85 -12.38
C ARG A 55 -5.13 -9.97 -11.57
N VAL A 56 -5.29 -8.73 -12.03
CA VAL A 56 -6.31 -7.81 -11.55
C VAL A 56 -7.59 -8.13 -12.31
N THR A 57 -8.69 -8.36 -11.61
CA THR A 57 -9.98 -8.55 -12.26
C THR A 57 -10.67 -7.20 -12.39
N ASP A 58 -11.10 -6.90 -13.60
CA ASP A 58 -11.85 -5.71 -14.04
C ASP A 58 -13.20 -5.54 -13.34
N LYS A 59 -13.75 -6.62 -12.74
CA LYS A 59 -14.95 -6.58 -11.91
C LYS A 59 -14.60 -6.77 -10.42
N GLY A 60 -14.53 -5.67 -9.68
CA GLY A 60 -14.66 -5.69 -8.21
C GLY A 60 -13.39 -5.57 -7.37
N TYR A 61 -12.31 -4.96 -7.88
CA TYR A 61 -11.06 -4.71 -7.12
C TYR A 61 -10.42 -5.98 -6.52
N ASN A 62 -10.77 -7.15 -7.04
CA ASN A 62 -10.23 -8.41 -6.57
C ASN A 62 -8.93 -8.74 -7.31
N PHE A 63 -7.98 -9.28 -6.56
CA PHE A 63 -6.75 -9.84 -7.09
C PHE A 63 -6.85 -11.35 -7.05
N TYR A 64 -6.51 -12.00 -8.15
CA TYR A 64 -6.45 -13.46 -8.19
C TYR A 64 -5.02 -13.91 -8.48
N ILE A 65 -4.55 -14.86 -7.67
CA ILE A 65 -3.25 -15.51 -7.81
C ILE A 65 -3.52 -16.96 -8.15
N GLY A 66 -2.96 -17.42 -9.27
CA GLY A 66 -3.09 -18.81 -9.71
C GLY A 66 -2.02 -19.16 -10.74
N THR A 67 -2.02 -20.41 -11.17
CA THR A 67 -1.20 -20.89 -12.28
C THR A 67 -1.85 -20.55 -13.62
N GLU A 68 -1.05 -20.52 -14.70
CA GLU A 68 -1.56 -20.32 -16.06
C GLU A 68 -2.69 -21.29 -16.42
N LYS A 69 -2.54 -22.57 -16.09
CA LYS A 69 -3.56 -23.61 -16.34
C LYS A 69 -4.90 -23.32 -15.64
N GLU A 70 -4.86 -22.78 -14.42
CA GLU A 70 -6.08 -22.40 -13.71
C GLU A 70 -6.78 -21.22 -14.38
N PHE A 71 -6.01 -20.28 -14.93
CA PHE A 71 -6.56 -19.18 -15.71
C PHE A 71 -7.18 -19.66 -17.02
N ASP A 72 -6.50 -20.55 -17.75
CA ASP A 72 -7.02 -21.09 -19.01
C ASP A 72 -8.33 -21.83 -18.80
N LYS A 73 -8.41 -22.65 -17.74
CA LYS A 73 -9.63 -23.36 -17.37
C LYS A 73 -10.77 -22.39 -17.01
N LYS A 74 -10.47 -21.31 -16.28
CA LYS A 74 -11.47 -20.28 -15.96
C LYS A 74 -11.95 -19.54 -17.22
N ALA A 75 -11.05 -19.21 -18.14
CA ALA A 75 -11.40 -18.56 -19.39
C ALA A 75 -12.31 -19.46 -20.24
N GLN A 76 -11.96 -20.74 -20.38
CA GLN A 76 -12.79 -21.73 -21.07
C GLN A 76 -14.20 -21.79 -20.46
N ASN A 77 -14.32 -21.91 -19.14
CA ASN A 77 -15.62 -21.95 -18.46
C ASN A 77 -16.45 -20.65 -18.62
N PHE A 78 -15.81 -19.51 -18.90
CA PHE A 78 -16.51 -18.23 -19.07
C PHE A 78 -17.04 -18.04 -20.49
N PHE A 79 -16.32 -18.58 -21.48
CA PHE A 79 -16.68 -18.48 -22.91
C PHE A 79 -17.37 -19.74 -23.46
N SER A 80 -17.65 -20.73 -22.62
CA SER A 80 -18.49 -21.90 -22.93
C SER A 80 -19.95 -21.60 -22.58
#